data_AF-A0A2W4LTN9-F1
#
_entry.id   AF-A0A2W4LTN9-F1
#
_cell.length_a   1.000
_cell.length_b   1.000
_cell.length_c   1.000
_cell.angle_alpha   90.00
_cell.angle_beta   90.00
_cell.angle_gamma   90.00
#
_symmetry.space_group_name_H-M   'P 1'
#
loop_
_entity.id
_entity.type
_entity.pdbx_description
1 polymer ?
#
loop_
_entity_poly.entity_id
_entity_poly.type
_entity_poly.pdbx_seq_one_letter_code
_entity_poly.pdbx_strand_id
1 'polypeptide(L)'
;MAERPQVALRLALALGALAALCVAAGRLALALRPPPLRTYRDLVAYGLERSGVAYQQIALRDTWPDHVNRQYGAYAGPLTTAVHVRLADGREAYGWLECRTADTGCQLTLKSLAIDDLKLPDLRGSRPPAWLEWLERWWAALT
;
A
#
# COMPACT_ATOMS: atom_id res chain seq x y z
N MET A 1 4.81 -58.52 9.36
CA MET A 1 4.38 -57.43 8.45
C MET A 1 3.58 -56.39 9.24
N ALA A 2 4.24 -55.54 10.04
CA ALA A 2 3.54 -54.53 10.88
C ALA A 2 4.18 -53.12 10.81
N GLU A 3 5.25 -52.92 10.04
CA GLU A 3 6.00 -51.65 9.98
C GLU A 3 5.45 -50.63 8.96
N ARG A 4 4.70 -51.09 7.95
CA ARG A 4 4.12 -50.23 6.91
C ARG A 4 3.20 -49.11 7.43
N PRO A 5 2.29 -49.32 8.39
CA PRO A 5 1.39 -48.26 8.84
C PRO A 5 2.10 -47.16 9.63
N GLN A 6 3.17 -47.49 10.37
CA GLN A 6 3.93 -46.52 11.16
C GLN A 6 4.79 -45.60 10.28
N VAL A 7 5.37 -46.13 9.21
CA VAL A 7 6.12 -45.34 8.22
C VAL A 7 5.18 -44.41 7.44
N ALA A 8 4.00 -44.89 7.04
CA ALA A 8 3.00 -44.08 6.35
C ALA A 8 2.49 -42.91 7.22
N LEU A 9 2.24 -43.16 8.51
CA LEU A 9 1.80 -42.12 9.45
C LEU A 9 2.89 -41.05 9.66
N ARG A 10 4.16 -41.45 9.81
CA ARG A 10 5.28 -40.51 9.96
C ARG A 10 5.50 -39.66 8.71
N LEU A 11 5.37 -40.25 7.52
CA LEU A 11 5.41 -39.53 6.25
C LEU A 11 4.26 -38.53 6.11
N ALA A 12 3.04 -38.93 6.46
CA ALA A 12 1.88 -38.04 6.45
C ALA A 12 2.06 -36.86 7.41
N LEU A 13 2.58 -37.09 8.61
CA LEU A 13 2.90 -36.03 9.57
C LEU A 13 4.02 -35.11 9.08
N ALA A 14 5.09 -35.66 8.48
CA ALA A 14 6.18 -34.86 7.93
C ALA A 14 5.72 -33.97 6.76
N LEU A 15 4.89 -34.51 5.86
CA LEU A 15 4.30 -33.74 4.76
C LEU A 15 3.32 -32.68 5.27
N GLY A 16 2.49 -33.01 6.26
CA GLY A 16 1.60 -32.04 6.90
C GLY A 16 2.34 -30.90 7.58
N ALA A 17 3.42 -31.21 8.30
CA ALA A 17 4.28 -30.21 8.93
C ALA A 17 4.98 -29.32 7.89
N LEU A 18 5.48 -29.90 6.80
CA LEU A 18 6.10 -29.14 5.71
C LEU A 18 5.08 -28.23 5.01
N ALA A 19 3.87 -28.72 4.76
CA ALA A 19 2.79 -27.91 4.19
C ALA A 19 2.42 -26.75 5.12
N ALA A 20 2.31 -26.98 6.42
CA ALA A 20 2.04 -25.94 7.41
C ALA A 20 3.16 -24.88 7.45
N LEU A 21 4.43 -25.31 7.38
CA LEU A 21 5.59 -24.42 7.28
C LEU A 21 5.55 -23.57 6.02
N CYS A 22 5.22 -24.15 4.86
CA CYS A 22 5.08 -23.40 3.62
C CYS A 22 3.96 -22.36 3.69
N VAL A 23 2.82 -22.70 4.31
CA VAL A 23 1.72 -21.74 4.52
C VAL A 23 2.14 -20.62 5.48
N ALA A 24 2.83 -20.95 6.58
CA ALA A 24 3.31 -19.96 7.54
C ALA A 24 4.35 -19.02 6.91
N ALA A 25 5.29 -19.56 6.13
CA ALA A 25 6.28 -18.78 5.40
C ALA A 25 5.62 -17.88 4.34
N GLY A 26 4.62 -18.39 3.61
CA GLY A 26 3.83 -17.60 2.67
C GLY A 26 3.11 -16.44 3.35
N ARG A 27 2.46 -16.69 4.50
CA ARG A 27 1.81 -15.65 5.30
C ARG A 27 2.80 -14.58 5.78
N LEU A 28 3.96 -15.00 6.26
CA LEU A 28 4.99 -14.08 6.71
C LEU A 28 5.53 -13.21 5.55
N ALA A 29 5.75 -13.81 4.38
CA ALA A 29 6.20 -13.09 3.19
C ALA A 29 5.19 -12.03 2.73
N LEU A 30 3.88 -12.29 2.87
CA LEU A 30 2.83 -11.31 2.54
C LEU A 30 2.72 -10.22 3.60
N ALA A 31 2.81 -10.57 4.88
CA ALA A 31 2.76 -9.61 5.98
C ALA A 31 3.94 -8.63 5.93
N LEU A 32 5.10 -9.07 5.44
CA LEU A 32 6.29 -8.24 5.25
C LEU A 32 6.31 -7.49 3.92
N ARG A 33 5.37 -7.78 3.00
CA ARG A 33 5.30 -7.10 1.72
C ARG A 33 4.78 -5.68 1.94
N PRO A 34 5.42 -4.64 1.37
CA PRO A 34 4.87 -3.30 1.43
C PRO A 34 3.47 -3.29 0.79
N PRO A 35 2.50 -2.58 1.39
CA PRO A 35 1.13 -2.54 0.88
C PRO A 35 1.12 -2.04 -0.57
N PRO A 36 0.24 -2.59 -1.42
CA PRO A 36 0.17 -2.16 -2.81
C PRO A 36 -0.28 -0.70 -2.89
N LEU A 37 0.40 0.09 -3.71
CA LEU A 37 0.07 1.50 -3.92
C LEU A 37 -1.04 1.59 -4.97
N ARG A 38 -2.29 1.74 -4.51
CA ARG A 38 -3.47 1.77 -5.38
C ARG A 38 -4.13 3.14 -5.43
N THR A 39 -3.97 3.93 -4.38
CA THR A 39 -4.65 5.22 -4.18
C THR A 39 -3.66 6.32 -3.83
N TYR A 40 -4.07 7.59 -3.97
CA TYR A 40 -3.29 8.73 -3.49
C TYR A 40 -3.03 8.67 -1.98
N ARG A 41 -3.95 8.06 -1.21
CA ARG A 41 -3.77 7.85 0.23
C ARG A 41 -2.59 6.91 0.49
N ASP A 42 -2.44 5.88 -0.32
CA ASP A 42 -1.34 4.92 -0.20
C ASP A 42 0.01 5.59 -0.53
N LEU A 43 0.04 6.55 -1.46
CA LEU A 43 1.24 7.34 -1.73
C LEU A 43 1.63 8.22 -0.54
N VAL A 44 0.67 8.88 0.10
CA VAL A 44 0.92 9.66 1.32
C VAL A 44 1.42 8.75 2.43
N ALA A 45 0.76 7.60 2.65
CA ALA A 45 1.17 6.60 3.62
C ALA A 45 2.62 6.14 3.36
N TYR A 46 2.95 5.80 2.12
CA TYR A 46 4.30 5.43 1.70
C TYR A 46 5.33 6.53 1.99
N GLY A 47 4.99 7.79 1.68
CA GLY A 47 5.86 8.93 1.98
C GLY A 47 6.12 9.09 3.48
N LEU A 48 5.08 8.99 4.30
CA LEU A 48 5.18 9.06 5.76
C LEU A 48 6.02 7.91 6.34
N GLU A 49 5.78 6.67 5.90
CA GLU A 49 6.53 5.50 6.32
C GLU A 49 8.01 5.61 5.95
N ARG A 50 8.31 6.04 4.71
CA ARG A 50 9.67 6.27 4.25
C ARG A 50 10.40 7.35 5.04
N SER A 51 9.66 8.36 5.51
CA SER A 51 10.18 9.43 6.36
C SER A 51 10.18 9.09 7.86
N GLY A 52 9.80 7.87 8.24
CA GLY A 52 9.76 7.44 9.64
C GLY A 52 8.68 8.13 10.48
N VAL A 53 7.64 8.66 9.84
CA VAL A 53 6.54 9.37 10.51
C VAL A 53 5.38 8.42 10.79
N ALA A 54 5.08 8.22 12.07
CA ALA A 54 3.92 7.45 12.49
C ALA A 54 2.62 8.28 12.42
N TYR A 55 1.57 7.70 11.83
CA TYR A 55 0.29 8.37 11.63
C TYR A 55 -0.90 7.50 12.08
N GLN A 56 -1.99 8.15 12.48
CA GLN A 56 -3.28 7.52 12.80
C GLN A 56 -4.25 7.57 11.63
N GLN A 57 -4.29 8.73 10.95
CA GLN A 57 -5.27 8.97 9.90
C GLN A 57 -4.67 9.85 8.82
N ILE A 58 -5.03 9.52 7.57
CA ILE A 58 -4.75 10.35 6.40
C ILE A 58 -6.10 10.69 5.78
N ALA A 59 -6.36 11.97 5.63
CA ALA A 59 -7.50 12.53 4.94
C ALA A 59 -7.00 13.32 3.73
N LEU A 60 -7.55 12.99 2.56
CA LEU A 60 -7.38 13.79 1.35
C LEU A 60 -8.61 14.68 1.24
N ARG A 61 -8.39 15.99 1.12
CA ARG A 61 -9.47 16.93 0.86
C ARG A 61 -9.34 17.39 -0.57
N ASP A 62 -10.42 17.23 -1.33
CA ASP A 62 -10.55 17.87 -2.63
C ASP A 62 -10.54 19.38 -2.39
N THR A 63 -9.46 20.05 -2.82
CA THR A 63 -9.43 21.50 -2.83
C THR A 63 -10.14 22.00 -4.09
N TRP A 64 -11.19 22.78 -3.86
CA TRP A 64 -11.80 23.59 -4.90
C TRP A 64 -10.80 24.68 -5.35
N PRO A 65 -10.56 24.94 -6.65
CA PRO A 65 -11.31 24.52 -7.83
C PRO A 65 -10.55 23.50 -8.69
N ASP A 66 -10.15 22.33 -8.16
CA ASP A 66 -9.36 21.35 -8.92
C ASP A 66 -10.19 20.47 -9.89
N HIS A 67 -11.50 20.76 -10.05
CA HIS A 67 -12.38 20.10 -11.03
C HIS A 67 -12.51 20.84 -12.38
N VAL A 68 -11.94 22.05 -12.53
CA VAL A 68 -12.20 22.87 -13.73
C VAL A 68 -11.47 22.35 -14.98
N ASN A 69 -10.47 21.47 -14.84
CA ASN A 69 -9.69 20.98 -15.98
C ASN A 69 -10.10 19.59 -16.52
N ARG A 70 -11.29 19.09 -16.17
CA ARG A 70 -11.85 17.86 -16.79
C ARG A 70 -12.70 18.13 -18.04
N GLN A 71 -12.95 19.39 -18.41
CA GLN A 71 -13.91 19.74 -19.47
C GLN A 71 -13.32 20.30 -20.77
N TYR A 72 -12.00 20.53 -20.88
CA TYR A 72 -11.38 20.97 -22.14
C TYR A 72 -10.19 20.07 -22.49
N GLY A 73 -10.16 19.57 -23.73
CA GLY A 73 -9.38 18.40 -24.14
C GLY A 73 -7.88 18.43 -23.82
N ALA A 74 -7.35 17.22 -23.60
CA ALA A 74 -5.93 16.83 -23.56
C ALA A 74 -4.97 17.57 -22.60
N TYR A 75 -5.39 18.63 -21.91
CA TYR A 75 -4.60 19.34 -20.91
C TYR A 75 -5.06 18.99 -19.49
N ALA A 76 -4.58 17.87 -18.96
CA ALA A 76 -4.60 17.61 -17.53
C ALA A 76 -3.39 18.32 -16.92
N GLY A 77 -3.58 19.55 -16.43
CA GLY A 77 -2.58 20.21 -15.58
C GLY A 77 -2.24 19.36 -14.34
N PRO A 78 -1.19 19.73 -13.58
CA PRO A 78 -0.80 18.97 -12.40
C PRO A 78 -1.99 18.80 -11.45
N LEU A 79 -2.26 17.56 -11.07
CA LEU A 79 -3.28 17.24 -10.08
C LEU A 79 -2.72 17.59 -8.71
N THR A 80 -3.33 18.55 -8.03
CA THR A 80 -2.99 18.91 -6.66
C THR A 80 -4.12 18.47 -5.74
N THR A 81 -3.80 17.88 -4.60
CA THR A 81 -4.80 17.55 -3.58
C THR A 81 -4.27 17.91 -2.20
N ALA A 82 -5.13 18.49 -1.36
CA ALA A 82 -4.75 18.84 0.00
C ALA A 82 -4.67 17.57 0.86
N VAL A 83 -3.58 17.46 1.60
CA VAL A 83 -3.31 16.34 2.50
C VAL A 83 -3.42 16.82 3.94
N HIS A 84 -4.23 16.12 4.73
CA HIS A 84 -4.32 16.27 6.17
C HIS A 84 -3.96 14.95 6.84
N VAL A 85 -2.96 14.98 7.70
CA VAL A 85 -2.46 13.82 8.43
C VAL A 85 -2.63 14.06 9.92
N ARG A 86 -3.29 13.14 10.62
CA ARG A 86 -3.27 13.06 12.08
C ARG A 86 -2.18 12.09 12.50
N LEU A 87 -1.20 12.58 13.24
CA LEU A 87 -0.03 11.82 13.70
C LEU A 87 -0.37 10.90 14.87
N ALA A 88 0.53 9.94 15.14
CA ALA A 88 0.41 9.02 16.29
C ALA A 88 0.37 9.74 17.64
N ASP A 89 1.03 10.88 17.75
CA ASP A 89 1.05 11.74 18.95
C ASP A 89 -0.15 12.69 19.05
N GLY A 90 -1.10 12.62 18.11
CA GLY A 90 -2.29 13.46 18.07
C GLY A 90 -2.09 14.84 17.44
N ARG A 91 -0.87 15.21 17.04
CA ARG A 91 -0.63 16.42 16.24
C ARG A 91 -1.20 16.26 14.84
N GLU A 92 -1.42 17.38 14.18
CA GLU A 92 -1.90 17.41 12.80
C GLU A 92 -0.86 18.05 11.90
N ALA A 93 -0.67 17.46 10.72
CA ALA A 93 0.17 17.95 9.65
C ALA A 93 -0.66 18.20 8.40
N TYR A 94 -0.39 19.31 7.74
CA TYR A 94 -1.09 19.75 6.55
C TYR A 94 -0.10 19.98 5.42
N GLY A 95 -0.52 19.71 4.20
CA GLY A 95 0.32 19.86 3.03
C GLY A 95 -0.39 19.47 1.75
N TRP A 96 0.40 19.09 0.76
CA TRP A 96 -0.05 18.91 -0.61
C TRP A 96 0.55 17.65 -1.22
N LEU A 97 -0.25 16.96 -2.02
CA LEU A 97 0.20 15.95 -2.95
C LEU A 97 -0.01 16.48 -4.37
N GLU A 98 1.07 16.60 -5.11
CA GLU A 98 1.09 17.15 -6.47
C GLU A 98 1.56 16.07 -7.44
N CYS A 99 0.76 15.76 -8.46
CA CYS A 99 1.10 14.79 -9.50
C CYS A 99 1.12 15.45 -10.88
N ARG A 100 2.14 15.14 -11.69
CA ARG A 100 2.26 15.66 -13.06
C ARG A 100 1.10 15.20 -13.94
N THR A 101 0.64 13.96 -13.77
CA THR A 101 -0.59 13.43 -14.35
C THR A 101 -1.38 12.69 -13.28
N ALA A 102 -2.56 12.13 -13.60
CA ALA A 102 -3.36 11.39 -12.62
C ALA A 102 -2.59 10.25 -11.91
N ASP A 103 -1.68 9.55 -12.60
CA ASP A 103 -1.04 8.35 -12.03
C ASP A 103 0.49 8.45 -11.93
N THR A 104 1.11 9.57 -12.33
CA THR A 104 2.57 9.66 -12.49
C THR A 104 3.18 10.97 -12.01
N GLY A 105 4.44 10.89 -11.59
CA GLY A 105 5.25 12.03 -11.18
C GLY A 105 4.69 12.74 -9.95
N CYS A 106 4.23 11.96 -8.97
CA CYS A 106 3.67 12.47 -7.72
C CYS A 106 4.76 12.91 -6.73
N GLN A 107 4.50 13.98 -5.99
CA GLN A 107 5.38 14.57 -4.99
C GLN A 107 4.56 14.96 -3.76
N LEU A 108 5.11 14.69 -2.58
CA LEU A 108 4.48 14.98 -1.29
C LEU A 108 5.23 16.10 -0.57
N THR A 109 4.49 17.12 -0.14
CA THR A 109 5.03 18.22 0.64
C THR A 109 4.21 18.40 1.91
N LEU A 110 4.84 18.13 3.06
CA LEU A 110 4.33 18.32 4.42
C LEU A 110 5.39 19.09 5.22
N LYS A 111 5.41 20.41 5.06
CA LYS A 111 6.45 21.29 5.63
C LYS A 111 6.59 21.17 7.15
N SER A 112 5.48 20.97 7.86
CA SER A 112 5.45 20.78 9.32
C SER A 112 6.19 19.51 9.78
N LEU A 113 6.48 18.58 8.86
CA LEU A 113 7.21 17.34 9.10
C LEU A 113 8.58 17.32 8.43
N ALA A 114 9.05 18.46 7.88
CA ALA A 114 10.28 18.55 7.07
C ALA A 114 10.28 17.60 5.86
N ILE A 115 9.10 17.31 5.31
CA ILE A 115 8.95 16.58 4.06
C ILE A 115 8.69 17.63 2.98
N ASP A 116 9.69 17.91 2.16
CA ASP A 116 9.61 18.89 1.08
C ASP A 116 9.85 18.19 -0.26
N ASP A 117 8.86 18.27 -1.15
CA ASP A 117 8.89 17.73 -2.52
C ASP A 117 9.38 16.28 -2.60
N LEU A 118 8.95 15.45 -1.64
CA LEU A 118 9.32 14.04 -1.58
C LEU A 118 8.74 13.32 -2.81
N LYS A 119 9.63 12.86 -3.69
CA LYS A 119 9.24 12.10 -4.88
C LYS A 119 8.64 10.75 -4.50
N LEU A 120 7.43 10.52 -4.97
CA LEU A 120 6.66 9.31 -4.76
C LEU A 120 6.72 8.42 -6.01
N PRO A 121 6.59 7.09 -5.86
CA PRO A 121 6.50 6.19 -7.00
C PRO A 121 5.20 6.40 -7.79
N ASP A 122 5.23 6.02 -9.08
CA ASP A 122 4.06 6.09 -9.94
C ASP A 122 3.01 5.03 -9.55
N LEU A 123 1.74 5.43 -9.49
CA LEU A 123 0.63 4.52 -9.21
C LEU A 123 0.49 3.47 -10.31
N ARG A 124 0.67 3.87 -11.57
CA ARG A 124 0.53 2.95 -12.71
C ARG A 124 1.60 1.84 -12.70
N GLY A 125 2.82 2.15 -12.27
CA GLY A 125 3.92 1.18 -12.19
C GLY A 125 3.90 0.30 -10.95
N SER A 126 3.16 0.69 -9.91
CA SER A 126 3.17 0.05 -8.60
C SER A 126 1.99 -0.91 -8.37
N ARG A 127 1.10 -1.09 -9.36
CA ARG A 127 -0.03 -2.01 -9.24
C ARG A 127 0.45 -3.47 -9.20
N PRO A 128 -0.01 -4.26 -8.21
CA PRO A 128 0.29 -5.67 -8.18
C PRO A 128 -0.32 -6.40 -9.39
N PRO A 129 0.27 -7.52 -9.83
CA PRO A 129 -0.31 -8.33 -10.90
C PRO A 129 -1.64 -8.95 -10.45
N ALA A 130 -2.57 -9.12 -11.39
CA ALA A 130 -3.95 -9.53 -11.11
C ALA A 130 -4.08 -10.86 -10.33
N TRP A 131 -3.16 -11.80 -10.54
CA TRP A 131 -3.14 -13.07 -9.79
C TRP A 131 -2.88 -12.85 -8.29
N LEU A 132 -2.05 -11.86 -7.95
CA LEU A 132 -1.76 -11.52 -6.57
C LEU A 132 -2.95 -10.80 -5.92
N GLU A 133 -3.63 -9.92 -6.66
CA GLU A 133 -4.86 -9.30 -6.18
C GLU A 133 -5.98 -10.33 -5.92
N TRP A 134 -6.06 -11.36 -6.74
CA TRP A 134 -6.97 -12.49 -6.50
C TRP A 134 -6.62 -13.24 -5.20
N LEU A 135 -5.33 -13.53 -5.00
CA LEU A 135 -4.80 -14.24 -3.84
C LEU A 135 -5.02 -13.46 -2.53
N GLU A 136 -4.75 -12.15 -2.53
CA GLU A 136 -5.02 -11.25 -1.39
C GLU A 136 -6.51 -11.24 -1.01
N ARG A 137 -7.40 -11.15 -2.00
CA ARG A 137 -8.86 -11.20 -1.76
C ARG A 137 -9.30 -12.55 -1.20
N TRP A 138 -8.75 -13.65 -1.72
CA TRP A 138 -9.06 -14.99 -1.24
C TRP A 138 -8.65 -15.20 0.22
N TRP A 139 -7.49 -14.71 0.62
CA TRP A 139 -7.06 -14.80 2.02
C TRP A 139 -7.84 -13.90 2.95
N ALA A 140 -8.17 -12.66 2.54
CA ALA A 140 -9.00 -11.78 3.33
C ALA A 140 -10.39 -12.36 3.61
N ALA A 141 -10.89 -13.26 2.76
CA ALA A 141 -12.15 -13.97 2.97
C ALA A 141 -12.05 -15.17 3.94
N LEU A 142 -10.84 -15.62 4.27
CA LEU A 142 -10.58 -16.77 5.15
C LEU A 142 -10.20 -16.37 6.58
N THR A 143 -9.98 -15.08 6.84
CA THR A 143 -9.65 -14.49 8.13
C THR A 143 -10.81 -13.65 8.65
#